data_AF-A0A087HAA2-F1
#
_entry.id   AF-A0A087HAA2-F1
#
_cell.length_a   1.000
_cell.length_b   1.000
_cell.length_c   1.000
_cell.angle_alpha   90.00
_cell.angle_beta   90.00
_cell.angle_gamma   90.00
#
_symmetry.space_group_name_H-M   'P 1'
#
loop_
_entity.id
_entity.type
_entity.pdbx_description
1 polymer ?
#
loop_
_entity_poly.entity_id
_entity_poly.type
_entity_poly.pdbx_seq_one_letter_code
_entity_poly.pdbx_strand_id
1 'polypeptide(L)' 'MKVGGRITEYDGGLTFVTVRGAGHLVPLNKPEEALALFRSFLNGQELPSRP' A
#
# COMPACT_ATOMS: atom_id res chain seq x y z
N MET A 1 13.84 6.93 8.16
CA MET A 1 12.98 6.17 7.22
C MET A 1 11.54 6.36 7.66
N LYS A 2 10.58 6.54 6.74
CA LYS A 2 9.16 6.78 7.07
C LYS A 2 8.34 5.55 6.69
N VAL A 3 7.55 5.02 7.63
CA VAL A 3 6.61 3.93 7.38
C VAL A 3 5.37 4.47 6.67
N GLY A 4 5.06 3.96 5.49
CA GLY A 4 3.92 4.38 4.66
C GLY A 4 2.58 3.78 5.09
N GLY A 5 2.60 2.72 5.89
CA GLY A 5 1.39 1.93 6.17
C GLY A 5 1.69 0.58 6.78
N ARG A 6 0.69 -0.31 6.75
CA ARG A 6 0.81 -1.71 7.16
C ARG A 6 0.22 -2.62 6.08
N ILE A 7 0.88 -3.75 5.87
CA ILE A 7 0.48 -4.81 4.95
C ILE A 7 0.05 -6.01 5.81
N THR A 8 -1.08 -6.62 5.47
CA THR A 8 -1.53 -7.89 6.03
C THR A 8 -1.91 -8.80 4.87
N GLU A 9 -1.32 -10.00 4.83
CA GLU A 9 -1.60 -11.00 3.80
C GLU A 9 -2.52 -12.09 4.35
N TYR A 10 -3.44 -12.55 3.52
CA TYR A 10 -4.38 -13.60 3.83
C TYR A 10 -4.26 -14.74 2.81
N ASP A 11 -4.64 -15.94 3.24
CA ASP A 11 -4.76 -17.09 2.36
C ASP A 11 -5.72 -16.79 1.20
N GLY A 12 -5.46 -17.42 0.04
CA GLY A 12 -6.24 -17.17 -1.18
C GLY A 12 -5.80 -15.94 -1.98
N GLY A 13 -4.64 -15.36 -1.68
CA GLY A 13 -4.04 -14.28 -2.48
C GLY A 13 -4.63 -12.90 -2.22
N LEU A 14 -5.24 -12.68 -1.05
CA LEU A 14 -5.77 -11.38 -0.66
C LEU A 14 -4.75 -10.61 0.17
N THR A 15 -4.40 -9.40 -0.27
CA THR A 15 -3.53 -8.46 0.46
C THR A 15 -4.34 -7.26 0.92
N PHE A 16 -4.36 -7.00 2.23
CA PHE A 16 -4.96 -5.80 2.82
C PHE A 16 -3.87 -4.79 3.18
N VAL A 17 -4.06 -3.53 2.76
CA VAL A 17 -3.09 -2.47 2.98
C VAL A 17 -3.75 -1.25 3.62
N THR A 18 -3.10 -0.70 4.65
CA THR A 18 -3.44 0.60 5.21
C THR A 18 -2.42 1.64 4.75
N VAL A 19 -2.85 2.86 4.46
CA VAL A 19 -1.96 3.98 4.13
C VAL A 19 -1.98 4.98 5.29
N ARG A 20 -0.86 5.10 6.00
CA ARG A 20 -0.75 5.92 7.21
C ARG A 20 -1.01 7.39 6.88
N GLY A 21 -1.98 8.00 7.53
CA GLY A 21 -2.32 9.42 7.37
C GLY A 21 -3.10 9.74 6.09
N ALA A 22 -3.63 8.74 5.39
CA ALA A 22 -4.63 8.94 4.36
C ALA A 22 -6.04 8.87 4.97
N GLY A 23 -6.98 9.67 4.45
CA GLY A 23 -8.40 9.59 4.77
C GLY A 23 -9.14 8.70 3.76
N HIS A 24 -10.42 9.01 3.53
CA HIS A 24 -11.26 8.25 2.58
C HIS A 24 -10.73 8.32 1.14
N LEU A 25 -10.15 9.46 0.74
CA LEU A 25 -9.61 9.70 -0.60
C LEU A 25 -8.09 9.52 -0.61
N VAL A 26 -7.62 8.28 -0.57
CA VAL A 26 -6.19 7.96 -0.44
C VAL A 26 -5.30 8.65 -1.48
N PRO A 27 -5.60 8.65 -2.80
CA PRO A 27 -4.75 9.31 -3.79
C PRO A 27 -4.69 10.84 -3.62
N LEU A 28 -5.72 11.46 -3.04
CA LEU A 28 -5.74 12.89 -2.75
C LEU A 28 -4.82 13.22 -1.57
N ASN A 29 -4.87 12.41 -0.51
CA ASN A 29 -4.12 12.69 0.71
C ASN A 29 -2.65 12.25 0.62
N LYS A 30 -2.40 11.10 -0.02
CA LYS A 30 -1.11 10.40 -0.09
C LYS A 30 -0.81 9.94 -1.52
N PRO A 31 -0.54 10.87 -2.45
CA PRO A 31 -0.40 10.56 -3.87
C PRO A 31 0.77 9.61 -4.19
N GLU A 32 1.90 9.75 -3.49
CA GLU A 32 3.08 8.90 -3.70
C GLU A 32 2.83 7.46 -3.26
N GLU A 33 2.33 7.28 -2.03
CA GLU A 33 2.02 5.95 -1.49
C GLU A 33 0.89 5.26 -2.30
N ALA A 34 -0.12 6.02 -2.76
CA ALA A 34 -1.19 5.51 -3.60
C ALA A 34 -0.69 5.03 -4.97
N LEU A 35 0.21 5.80 -5.60
CA LEU A 35 0.79 5.42 -6.90
C LEU A 35 1.69 4.19 -6.79
N ALA A 36 2.50 4.11 -5.74
CA ALA A 36 3.34 2.93 -5.47
C ALA A 36 2.46 1.68 -5.25
N LEU A 37 1.38 1.82 -4.48
CA LEU A 37 0.41 0.75 -4.25
C LEU A 37 -0.23 0.28 -5.56
N PHE A 38 -0.71 1.23 -6.38
CA PHE A 38 -1.39 0.92 -7.62
C PHE A 38 -0.48 0.25 -8.66
N ARG A 39 0.77 0.71 -8.78
CA ARG A 39 1.76 0.07 -9.66
C ARG A 39 2.09 -1.36 -9.24
N SER A 40 2.27 -1.58 -7.94
CA SER A 40 2.58 -2.90 -7.40
C SER A 40 1.42 -3.87 -7.66
N PHE A 41 0.19 -3.41 -7.43
CA PHE A 41 -1.02 -4.19 -7.73
C PHE A 41 -1.11 -4.60 -9.21
N LEU A 42 -0.98 -3.66 -10.15
CA LEU A 42 -1.08 -3.96 -11.57
C LEU A 42 0.01 -4.90 -12.08
N ASN A 43 1.21 -4.81 -11.51
CA ASN A 43 2.35 -5.63 -11.91
C ASN A 43 2.43 -6.97 -11.15
N GLY A 44 1.54 -7.22 -10.18
CA GLY A 44 1.64 -8.39 -9.30
C GLY A 44 2.93 -8.41 -8.47
N GLN A 45 3.45 -7.23 -8.11
CA GLN A 45 4.68 -7.09 -7.32
C GLN A 45 4.34 -6.86 -5.84
N GLU A 46 5.18 -7.39 -4.96
CA GLU A 46 5.08 -7.12 -3.53
C GLU A 46 5.35 -5.64 -3.22
N LEU A 47 4.66 -5.10 -2.22
CA LEU A 47 4.92 -3.75 -1.74
C LEU A 47 6.25 -3.72 -0.97
N PRO A 48 7.00 -2.60 -1.00
CA PRO A 48 8.25 -2.48 -0.27
C PRO A 48 8.03 -2.70 1.25
N SER A 49 8.40 -3.86 1.74
CA SER A 49 8.51 -4.17 3.16
C SER A 49 9.99 -4.16 3.52
N ARG A 50 10.41 -3.20 4.35
CA ARG A 50 11.75 -3.22 4.92
C ARG A 50 11.67 -3.95 6.27
N PRO A 51 12.63 -4.82 6.63
CA PRO A 51 12.77 -5.26 8.01
C PRO A 51 12.98 -4.07 8.96
#